data_AF-A0A1W9QMF1-F1
#
_entry.id   AF-A0A1W9QMF1-F1
#
_cell.length_a   1.000
_cell.length_b   1.000
_cell.length_c   1.000
_cell.angle_alpha   90.00
_cell.angle_beta   90.00
_cell.angle_gamma   90.00
#
_symmetry.space_group_name_H-M   'P 1'
#
loop_
_entity.id
_entity.type
_entity.pdbx_description
1 polymer ?
#
loop_
_entity_poly.entity_id
_entity_poly.type
_entity_poly.pdbx_seq_one_letter_code
_entity_poly.pdbx_strand_id
1 'polypeptide(L)' 'MYCAVPKDLPEGAGLVKELAEGIRDDFYKINTETGNISFLAEGAMGGYNVENIYISEEEDYLYFTDADSHRLRYIQLK' A
#
# COMPACT_ATOMS: atom_id res chain seq x y z
N MET A 1 0.08 -1.08 11.90
CA MET A 1 -0.56 -1.58 10.66
C MET A 1 0.05 -0.88 9.45
N TYR A 2 0.36 -1.60 8.38
CA TYR A 2 0.87 -1.03 7.13
C TYR A 2 -0.18 -1.18 6.04
N CYS A 3 -0.43 -0.12 5.28
CA CYS A 3 -1.47 -0.08 4.25
C CYS A 3 -0.94 0.57 2.98
N ALA A 4 -1.39 0.07 1.84
CA ALA A 4 -1.36 0.76 0.56
C ALA A 4 -2.77 1.29 0.30
N VAL A 5 -2.89 2.59 0.05
CA VAL A 5 -4.17 3.29 -0.09
C VAL A 5 -4.22 3.94 -1.46
N PRO A 6 -5.27 3.67 -2.27
CA PRO A 6 -5.42 4.29 -3.58
C PRO A 6 -5.42 5.81 -3.46
N LYS A 7 -4.64 6.48 -4.32
CA LYS A 7 -4.53 7.95 -4.34
C LYS A 7 -5.88 8.63 -4.54
N ASP A 8 -6.75 8.00 -5.32
CA ASP A 8 -8.11 8.43 -5.56
C ASP A 8 -9.04 7.23 -5.36
N LEU A 9 -10.11 7.41 -4.61
CA LEU A 9 -11.14 6.38 -4.42
C LEU A 9 -12.42 6.85 -5.13
N PRO A 10 -12.82 6.18 -6.22
CA PRO A 10 -14.10 6.46 -6.86
C PRO A 10 -15.26 6.27 -5.87
N GLU A 11 -16.34 7.00 -6.10
CA GLU A 11 -17.56 6.82 -5.31
C GLU A 11 -18.02 5.35 -5.38
N GLY A 12 -18.33 4.77 -4.23
CA GLY A 12 -18.72 3.37 -4.12
C GLY A 12 -17.57 2.37 -4.02
N ALA A 13 -16.30 2.77 -4.13
CA ALA A 13 -15.14 1.86 -4.03
C ALA A 13 -15.01 1.17 -2.66
N GLY A 14 -15.61 1.73 -1.61
CA GLY A 14 -15.71 1.08 -0.30
C GLY A 14 -16.70 -0.11 -0.26
N LEU A 15 -17.57 -0.23 -1.27
CA LEU A 15 -18.53 -1.34 -1.42
C LEU A 15 -18.11 -2.29 -2.55
N VAL A 16 -17.57 -1.74 -3.64
CA VAL A 16 -17.14 -2.47 -4.83
C VAL A 16 -15.65 -2.24 -5.02
N LYS A 17 -14.85 -3.21 -4.56
CA LYS A 17 -13.39 -3.09 -4.52
C LYS A 17 -12.78 -2.91 -5.91
N GLU A 18 -13.41 -3.52 -6.91
CA GLU A 18 -13.00 -3.52 -8.31
C GLU A 18 -12.95 -2.08 -8.88
N LEU A 19 -13.70 -1.14 -8.29
CA LEU A 19 -13.65 0.27 -8.70
C LEU A 19 -12.31 0.94 -8.38
N ALA A 20 -11.54 0.40 -7.45
CA ALA A 20 -10.21 0.91 -7.11
C ALA A 20 -9.08 0.16 -7.85
N GLU A 21 -9.40 -0.87 -8.66
CA GLU A 21 -8.37 -1.61 -9.41
C GLU A 21 -7.66 -0.71 -10.42
N GLY A 22 -6.33 -0.85 -10.50
CA GLY A 22 -5.50 -0.09 -11.43
C GLY A 22 -5.15 1.32 -10.94
N ILE A 23 -5.69 1.76 -9.81
CA ILE A 23 -5.33 3.03 -9.18
C ILE A 23 -4.01 2.83 -8.43
N ARG A 24 -3.15 3.85 -8.48
CA ARG A 24 -1.86 3.82 -7.80
C ARG A 24 -2.05 4.07 -6.32
N ASP A 25 -1.35 3.29 -5.50
CA ASP A 25 -1.41 3.39 -4.06
C ASP A 25 -0.23 4.18 -3.47
N ASP A 26 -0.52 4.87 -2.38
CA ASP A 26 0.47 5.42 -1.45
C ASP A 26 0.56 4.58 -0.18
N PHE A 27 1.75 4.53 0.41
CA PHE A 27 2.02 3.67 1.56
C PHE A 27 1.96 4.46 2.87
N TYR A 28 1.25 3.90 3.84
CA TYR A 28 1.05 4.49 5.16
C TYR A 28 1.32 3.48 6.29
N LYS A 29 1.83 3.99 7.41
CA LYS A 29 1.89 3.29 8.69
C LYS A 29 0.84 3.88 9.62
N ILE A 30 -0.07 3.04 10.09
CA ILE A 30 -1.11 3.41 11.05
C ILE A 30 -0.74 2.79 12.40
N ASN A 31 -0.58 3.62 13.41
CA ASN A 31 -0.53 3.18 14.80
C ASN A 31 -1.96 2.91 15.28
N THR A 32 -2.28 1.66 15.56
CA THR A 32 -3.64 1.23 15.96
C THR A 32 -3.96 1.52 17.43
N GLU A 33 -2.96 1.84 18.26
CA GLU A 33 -3.16 2.22 19.65
C GLU A 33 -3.52 3.71 19.77
N THR A 34 -2.86 4.56 18.98
CA THR A 34 -3.04 6.02 19.05
C THR A 34 -3.89 6.59 17.92
N GLY A 35 -4.08 5.86 16.84
CA GLY A 35 -4.74 6.33 15.62
C GLY A 35 -3.84 7.20 14.72
N ASN A 36 -2.57 7.39 15.06
CA ASN A 36 -1.66 8.21 14.26
C ASN A 36 -1.39 7.56 12.90
N ILE A 37 -1.45 8.37 11.84
CA ILE A 37 -1.17 7.97 10.46
C ILE A 37 0.12 8.65 10.02
N SER A 38 1.08 7.85 9.57
CA SER A 38 2.36 8.31 9.03
C SER A 38 2.47 7.92 7.57
N PHE A 39 2.75 8.89 6.70
CA PHE A 39 3.11 8.63 5.31
C PHE A 39 4.49 7.96 5.26
N LEU A 40 4.62 6.90 4.46
CA LEU A 40 5.87 6.15 4.29
C LEU A 40 6.55 6.48 2.98
N ALA A 41 5.81 6.31 1.89
CA ALA A 41 6.30 6.52 0.55
C ALA A 41 5.14 6.76 -0.40
N GLU A 42 5.35 7.69 -1.33
CA GLU A 42 4.57 7.71 -2.57
C GLU A 42 4.87 6.40 -3.30
N GLY A 43 3.88 5.78 -3.94
CA GLY A 43 4.06 4.46 -4.56
C GLY A 43 5.41 4.36 -5.30
N ALA A 44 6.33 3.58 -4.75
CA ALA A 44 7.76 3.73 -5.06
C ALA A 44 8.00 3.68 -6.59
N MET A 45 8.92 4.49 -7.11
CA MET A 45 9.36 4.41 -8.52
C MET A 45 8.24 4.52 -9.59
N GLY A 46 7.22 5.35 -9.38
CA GLY A 46 6.19 5.66 -10.37
C GLY A 46 4.76 5.17 -10.04
N GLY A 47 4.55 4.66 -8.84
CA GLY A 47 3.26 4.18 -8.35
C GLY A 47 3.03 2.70 -8.64
N TYR A 48 2.49 1.97 -7.66
CA TYR A 48 2.09 0.57 -7.82
C TYR A 48 0.60 0.40 -7.57
N ASN A 49 0.00 -0.56 -8.25
CA ASN A 49 -1.30 -1.10 -7.91
C ASN A 49 -1.03 -2.28 -6.95
N VAL A 50 -1.18 -2.05 -5.65
CA VAL A 50 -0.59 -2.91 -4.62
C VAL A 50 -1.56 -3.99 -4.20
N GLU A 51 -1.09 -5.23 -4.25
CA GLU A 51 -1.76 -6.39 -3.69
C GLU A 51 -0.88 -7.06 -2.62
N ASN A 52 -1.53 -7.64 -1.61
CA ASN A 52 -0.90 -8.51 -0.61
C ASN A 52 0.36 -7.91 0.04
N ILE A 53 0.18 -7.17 1.13
CA ILE A 53 1.29 -6.58 1.88
C ILE A 53 1.79 -7.55 2.94
N TYR A 54 3.11 -7.68 3.06
CA TYR A 54 3.80 -8.42 4.11
C TYR A 54 4.96 -7.61 4.68
N ILE A 55 5.18 -7.70 5.99
CA ILE A 55 6.26 -6.98 6.69
C ILE A 55 7.23 -8.01 7.24
N SER A 56 8.54 -7.77 7.05
CA SER A 56 9.59 -8.60 7.66
C SER A 56 9.51 -8.54 9.18
N GLU A 57 9.96 -9.58 9.89
CA GLU A 57 9.95 -9.65 11.36
C GLU A 57 10.60 -8.43 12.03
N GLU A 58 11.73 -7.94 11.51
CA GLU A 58 12.45 -6.77 12.05
C GLU A 58 11.87 -5.40 11.62
N GLU A 59 10.78 -5.40 10.86
CA GLU A 59 10.18 -4.21 10.22
C GLU A 59 11.15 -3.38 9.35
N ASP A 60 12.15 -4.01 8.74
CA ASP A 60 13.10 -3.33 7.86
C ASP A 60 12.66 -3.33 6.39
N TYR A 61 11.80 -4.29 6.01
CA TYR A 61 11.25 -4.42 4.66
C TYR A 61 9.73 -4.55 4.65
N LEU A 62 9.09 -3.82 3.73
CA LEU A 62 7.72 -4.02 3.32
C LEU A 62 7.70 -4.66 1.95
N TYR A 63 7.22 -5.90 1.88
CA TYR A 63 7.03 -6.65 0.64
C TYR A 63 5.60 -6.52 0.15
N PHE A 64 5.42 -6.52 -1.16
CA PHE A 64 4.10 -6.49 -1.79
C PHE A 64 4.15 -7.05 -3.20
N THR A 65 3.00 -7.48 -3.71
CA THR A 65 2.83 -7.86 -5.12
C THR A 65 2.29 -6.65 -5.89
N ASP A 66 2.91 -6.33 -7.02
CA ASP A 66 2.36 -5.36 -7.97
C ASP A 66 1.35 -6.07 -8.88
N ALA A 67 0.07 -5.69 -8.81
CA ALA A 67 -1.02 -6.31 -9.56
C ALA A 67 -0.86 -6.15 -11.07
N ASP A 68 -0.21 -5.09 -11.54
CA ASP A 68 -0.04 -4.85 -12.97
C ASP A 68 1.02 -5.77 -13.59
N SER A 69 2.11 -6.02 -12.85
CA SER A 69 3.24 -6.81 -13.35
C SER A 69 3.30 -8.23 -12.78
N HIS A 70 2.48 -8.54 -11.77
CA HIS A 70 2.49 -9.76 -10.96
C HIS A 70 3.86 -10.09 -10.35
N ARG A 71 4.66 -9.06 -10.06
CA ARG A 71 6.00 -9.21 -9.48
C ARG A 71 5.98 -8.88 -8.00
N LEU A 72 6.78 -9.64 -7.24
CA LEU A 72 7.14 -9.27 -5.88
C LEU A 72 8.05 -8.04 -5.90
N ARG A 73 7.71 -7.06 -5.08
CA ARG A 73 8.43 -5.80 -4.88
C ARG A 73 8.66 -5.57 -3.39
N TYR A 74 9.51 -4.62 -3.06
CA TYR A 74 9.74 -4.23 -1.68
C TYR A 74 10.09 -2.75 -1.52
N ILE A 75 9.85 -2.23 -0.31
CA ILE A 75 10.31 -0.93 0.18
C ILE A 75 11.22 -1.20 1.38
N GLN A 76 12.40 -0.57 1.40
CA GLN A 76 13.27 -0.55 2.56
C GLN A 76 12.80 0.57 3.51
N LEU A 77 12.51 0.23 4.77
CA LEU A 77 11.93 1.13 5.77
C LEU A 77 12.98 1.81 6.66
N LYS A 78 14.20 1.27 6.72
CA LYS A 78 15.34 1.76 7.52
C LYS A 78 16.64 1.70 6.73
#